data_AF-A0AAP8ITM1-F1
#
_entry.id   AF-A0AAP8ITM1-F1
#
_cell.length_a   1.000
_cell.length_b   1.000
_cell.length_c   1.000
_cell.angle_alpha   90.00
_cell.angle_beta   90.00
_cell.angle_gamma   90.00
#
_symmetry.space_group_name_H-M   'P 1'
#
loop_
_entity.id
_entity.type
_entity.pdbx_description
1 polymer ?
#
loop_
_entity_poly.entity_id
_entity_poly.type
_entity_poly.pdbx_seq_one_letter_code
_entity_poly.pdbx_strand_id
1 'polypeptide(L)'
;MKKIKIHQIINLIFSGIALIGLLLPYSSSYGEYRNFLTSNPDILFAKEIGFKNIDAVDLSMLENLRLYFCLANNSHGNDWLKNEAIINVVLIIALIASILLILLFTLLNKPVANIVFALILAAASLLMNYDAVSRHALPSDNYTFGFTYYLYTPLAVAVIVCSIVGIVIKKKEKKAARLSNFAHAK
;
A
#
# COMPACT_ATOMS: atom_id res chain seq x y z
N MET A 1 -18.13 17.68 -19.03
CA MET A 1 -17.29 16.95 -18.05
C MET A 1 -18.18 16.05 -17.19
N LYS A 2 -17.81 14.77 -16.96
CA LYS A 2 -18.58 13.91 -16.04
C LYS A 2 -18.47 14.47 -14.61
N LYS A 3 -19.61 14.71 -13.95
CA LYS A 3 -19.63 15.17 -12.56
C LYS A 3 -19.12 14.05 -11.64
N ILE A 4 -18.06 14.33 -10.90
CA ILE A 4 -17.51 13.39 -9.90
C ILE A 4 -18.50 13.32 -8.73
N LYS A 5 -18.82 12.11 -8.29
CA LYS A 5 -19.76 11.86 -7.18
C LYS A 5 -19.04 11.83 -5.85
N ILE A 6 -19.77 12.10 -4.76
CA ILE A 6 -19.19 12.18 -3.41
C ILE A 6 -18.40 10.92 -3.02
N HIS A 7 -18.90 9.72 -3.33
CA HIS A 7 -18.20 8.47 -3.02
C HIS A 7 -16.89 8.32 -3.81
N GLN A 8 -16.80 8.91 -5.00
CA GLN A 8 -15.57 8.94 -5.78
C GLN A 8 -14.56 9.90 -5.16
N ILE A 9 -15.00 11.08 -4.71
CA ILE A 9 -14.13 12.04 -4.01
C ILE A 9 -13.53 11.40 -2.77
N ILE A 10 -14.35 10.72 -1.96
CA ILE A 10 -13.88 10.04 -0.75
C ILE A 10 -12.87 8.92 -1.09
N ASN A 11 -13.15 8.08 -2.09
CA ASN A 11 -12.20 7.06 -2.53
C ASN A 11 -10.88 7.65 -3.08
N LEU A 12 -10.93 8.81 -3.75
CA LEU A 12 -9.73 9.52 -4.20
C LEU A 12 -8.90 10.01 -3.02
N ILE A 13 -9.54 10.50 -1.95
CA ILE A 13 -8.85 10.89 -0.71
C ILE A 13 -8.16 9.66 -0.09
N PHE A 14 -8.86 8.54 0.08
CA PHE A 14 -8.25 7.33 0.63
C PHE A 14 -7.10 6.80 -0.22
N SER A 15 -7.24 6.83 -1.55
CA SER A 15 -6.17 6.43 -2.47
C SER A 15 -4.98 7.39 -2.39
N GLY A 16 -5.23 8.69 -2.23
CA GLY A 16 -4.21 9.70 -2.02
C GLY A 16 -3.44 9.50 -0.71
N ILE A 17 -4.14 9.20 0.38
CA ILE A 17 -3.51 8.85 1.67
C ILE A 17 -2.67 7.58 1.51
N ALA A 18 -3.17 6.56 0.82
CA ALA A 18 -2.40 5.32 0.57
C ALA A 18 -1.13 5.58 -0.26
N LEU A 19 -1.20 6.46 -1.27
CA LEU A 19 -0.04 6.86 -2.08
C LEU A 19 1.00 7.60 -1.24
N ILE A 20 0.57 8.58 -0.44
CA ILE A 20 1.48 9.29 0.49
C ILE A 20 2.10 8.30 1.47
N GLY A 21 1.31 7.32 1.94
CA GLY A 21 1.77 6.23 2.79
C GLY A 21 2.97 5.47 2.21
N LEU A 22 3.14 5.36 0.89
CA LEU A 22 4.29 4.66 0.31
C LEU A 22 5.64 5.31 0.68
N LEU A 23 5.61 6.60 1.00
CA LEU A 23 6.77 7.40 1.41
C LEU A 23 6.90 7.52 2.94
N LEU A 24 5.90 7.07 3.69
CA LEU A 24 5.92 7.11 5.15
C LEU A 24 6.55 5.83 5.71
N PRO A 25 7.09 5.87 6.94
CA PRO A 25 7.84 4.77 7.50
C PRO A 25 6.96 3.51 7.67
N TYR A 26 7.42 2.39 7.11
CA TYR A 26 6.90 1.05 7.38
C TYR A 26 7.58 0.42 8.58
N SER A 27 8.89 0.64 8.71
CA SER A 27 9.66 0.32 9.89
C SER A 27 10.51 1.51 10.31
N SER A 28 10.74 1.62 11.61
CA SER A 28 11.54 2.69 12.19
C SER A 28 12.60 2.10 13.10
N SER A 29 13.84 2.53 12.93
CA SER A 29 14.93 2.21 13.85
C SER A 29 14.69 2.88 15.20
N TYR A 30 15.18 2.26 16.28
CA TYR A 30 15.07 2.80 17.64
C TYR A 30 16.32 2.52 18.49
N GLY A 31 16.38 3.10 19.70
CA GLY A 31 17.45 2.85 20.67
C GLY A 31 18.85 3.23 20.17
N GLU A 32 19.85 2.46 20.61
CA GLU A 32 21.26 2.66 20.24
C GLU A 32 21.49 2.53 18.74
N TYR A 33 20.76 1.63 18.08
CA TYR A 33 20.87 1.43 16.64
C TYR A 33 20.45 2.69 15.85
N ARG A 34 19.35 3.34 16.23
CA ARG A 34 18.97 4.64 15.65
C ARG A 34 20.05 5.70 15.87
N ASN A 35 20.63 5.75 17.07
CA ASN A 35 21.70 6.70 17.37
C ASN A 35 22.93 6.46 16.50
N PHE A 36 23.29 5.19 16.27
CA PHE A 36 24.38 4.82 15.36
C PHE A 36 24.11 5.28 13.92
N LEU A 37 22.93 4.99 13.37
CA LEU A 37 22.56 5.38 12.01
C LEU A 37 22.55 6.90 11.82
N THR A 38 21.97 7.63 12.77
CA THR A 38 21.85 9.09 12.71
C THR A 38 23.18 9.81 12.96
N SER A 39 24.07 9.23 13.77
CA SER A 39 25.41 9.79 14.02
C SER A 39 26.40 9.51 12.87
N ASN A 40 26.08 8.54 12.01
CA ASN A 40 26.91 8.15 10.87
C ASN A 40 26.11 8.19 9.56
N PRO A 41 25.49 9.33 9.19
CA PRO A 41 24.44 9.38 8.18
C PRO A 41 24.93 9.03 6.77
N ASP A 42 26.20 9.30 6.45
CA ASP A 42 26.77 9.10 5.12
C ASP A 42 27.39 7.71 4.90
N ILE A 43 27.47 6.87 5.94
CA ILE A 43 27.96 5.49 5.79
C ILE A 43 26.95 4.71 4.94
N LEU A 44 27.47 3.91 4.00
CA LEU A 44 26.67 3.05 3.14
C LEU A 44 26.11 1.88 3.97
N PHE A 45 24.78 1.87 4.11
CA PHE A 45 24.00 0.79 4.67
C PHE A 45 23.90 -0.40 3.69
N ALA A 46 23.63 -0.11 2.40
CA ALA A 46 23.63 -1.10 1.33
C ALA A 46 24.37 -0.54 0.12
N LYS A 47 25.60 -1.03 -0.10
CA LYS A 47 26.56 -0.48 -1.05
C LYS A 47 26.08 -0.59 -2.50
N GLU A 48 25.40 -1.67 -2.84
CA GLU A 48 24.95 -2.03 -4.18
C GLU A 48 23.95 -1.01 -4.76
N ILE A 49 23.19 -0.34 -3.89
CA ILE A 49 22.18 0.66 -4.28
C ILE A 49 22.48 2.07 -3.77
N GLY A 50 23.68 2.27 -3.21
CA GLY A 50 24.09 3.55 -2.61
C GLY A 50 23.23 3.96 -1.42
N PHE A 51 22.59 3.00 -0.74
CA PHE A 51 21.72 3.27 0.40
C PHE A 51 22.55 3.72 1.59
N LYS A 52 22.23 4.86 2.18
CA LYS A 52 22.95 5.39 3.33
C LYS A 52 22.26 5.01 4.64
N ASN A 53 22.99 5.13 5.75
CA ASN A 53 22.43 4.91 7.08
C ASN A 53 21.24 5.83 7.37
N ILE A 54 21.28 7.08 6.90
CA ILE A 54 20.17 8.01 7.09
C ILE A 54 18.87 7.52 6.40
N ASP A 55 18.99 6.84 5.27
CA ASP A 55 17.86 6.24 4.53
C ASP A 55 17.30 5.00 5.27
N ALA A 56 18.10 4.37 6.13
CA ALA A 56 17.73 3.20 6.92
C ALA A 56 17.09 3.55 8.28
N VAL A 57 17.03 4.84 8.64
CA VAL A 57 16.49 5.29 9.93
C VAL A 57 15.00 5.03 10.02
N ASP A 58 14.25 5.41 8.99
CA ASP A 58 12.79 5.30 8.91
C ASP A 58 12.41 4.76 7.52
N LEU A 59 12.52 3.45 7.34
CA LEU A 59 12.35 2.77 6.07
C LEU A 59 10.89 2.82 5.60
N SER A 60 10.66 3.57 4.53
CA SER A 60 9.39 3.61 3.81
C SER A 60 9.11 2.34 3.01
N MET A 61 7.91 2.24 2.44
CA MET A 61 7.55 1.10 1.59
C MET A 61 8.38 1.06 0.30
N LEU A 62 8.71 2.22 -0.28
CA LEU A 62 9.56 2.30 -1.48
C LEU A 62 11.02 2.00 -1.20
N GLU A 63 11.53 2.41 -0.04
CA GLU A 63 12.90 2.07 0.39
C GLU A 63 13.03 0.58 0.67
N ASN A 64 12.05 -0.03 1.34
CA ASN A 64 11.98 -1.47 1.50
C ASN A 64 11.94 -2.19 0.16
N LEU A 65 11.17 -1.69 -0.82
CA LEU A 65 11.15 -2.26 -2.18
C LEU A 65 12.54 -2.27 -2.81
N ARG A 66 13.28 -1.14 -2.73
CA ARG A 66 14.66 -1.04 -3.26
C ARG A 66 15.61 -2.00 -2.54
N LEU A 67 15.50 -2.09 -1.21
CA LEU A 67 16.33 -2.99 -0.41
C LEU A 67 16.07 -4.46 -0.75
N TYR A 68 14.81 -4.89 -0.82
CA TYR A 68 14.48 -6.26 -1.20
C TYR A 68 14.83 -6.58 -2.65
N PHE A 69 14.70 -5.63 -3.58
CA PHE A 69 15.22 -5.83 -4.94
C PHE A 69 16.74 -6.03 -4.96
N CYS A 70 17.48 -5.29 -4.13
CA CYS A 70 18.91 -5.50 -3.96
C CYS A 70 19.20 -6.91 -3.43
N LEU A 71 18.53 -7.30 -2.34
CA LEU A 71 18.72 -8.61 -1.71
C LEU A 71 18.37 -9.76 -2.67
N ALA A 72 17.26 -9.66 -3.41
CA ALA A 72 16.84 -10.68 -4.37
C ALA A 72 17.87 -10.91 -5.50
N ASN A 73 18.61 -9.87 -5.89
CA ASN A 73 19.58 -9.94 -6.98
C ASN A 73 21.01 -10.26 -6.53
N ASN A 74 21.37 -9.95 -5.28
CA ASN A 74 22.75 -10.05 -4.79
C ASN A 74 22.98 -11.13 -3.72
N SER A 75 21.95 -11.86 -3.28
CA SER A 75 22.06 -12.95 -2.28
C SER A 75 22.61 -14.26 -2.86
N HIS A 76 23.79 -14.22 -3.51
CA HIS A 76 24.41 -15.41 -4.08
C HIS A 76 24.76 -16.44 -3.00
N GLY A 77 24.29 -17.68 -3.15
CA GLY A 77 24.54 -18.77 -2.19
C GLY A 77 23.67 -18.76 -0.93
N ASN A 78 22.71 -17.82 -0.82
CA ASN A 78 21.71 -17.80 0.24
C ASN A 78 20.30 -17.78 -0.37
N ASP A 79 19.86 -18.96 -0.83
CA ASP A 79 18.55 -19.12 -1.49
C ASP A 79 17.38 -18.76 -0.57
N TRP A 80 17.53 -18.97 0.74
CA TRP A 80 16.53 -18.58 1.72
C TRP A 80 16.31 -17.07 1.72
N LEU A 81 17.37 -16.27 1.90
CA LEU A 81 17.30 -14.80 1.89
C LEU A 81 16.80 -14.27 0.55
N LYS A 82 17.23 -14.87 -0.55
CA LYS A 82 16.76 -14.52 -1.89
C LYS A 82 15.25 -14.72 -2.04
N ASN A 83 14.73 -15.86 -1.62
CA ASN A 83 13.31 -16.18 -1.74
C ASN A 83 12.46 -15.26 -0.86
N GLU A 84 12.90 -14.96 0.36
CA GLU A 84 12.21 -13.99 1.24
C GLU A 84 12.14 -12.60 0.60
N ALA A 85 13.24 -12.15 0.01
CA ALA A 85 13.30 -10.86 -0.66
C ALA A 85 12.36 -10.81 -1.87
N ILE A 86 12.29 -11.87 -2.67
CA ILE A 86 11.37 -11.97 -3.82
C ILE A 86 9.91 -11.91 -3.35
N ILE A 87 9.54 -12.63 -2.29
CA ILE A 87 8.18 -12.61 -1.74
C ILE A 87 7.81 -11.18 -1.31
N ASN A 88 8.69 -10.51 -0.56
CA ASN A 88 8.46 -9.14 -0.11
C ASN A 88 8.33 -8.16 -1.30
N VAL A 89 9.17 -8.28 -2.33
CA VAL A 89 9.03 -7.49 -3.58
C VAL A 89 7.66 -7.69 -4.21
N VAL A 90 7.21 -8.95 -4.37
CA VAL A 90 5.92 -9.27 -4.99
C VAL A 90 4.77 -8.67 -4.20
N LEU A 91 4.79 -8.77 -2.86
CA LEU A 91 3.75 -8.21 -2.00
C LEU A 91 3.71 -6.68 -2.06
N ILE A 92 4.86 -6.01 -2.04
CA ILE A 92 4.93 -4.54 -2.16
C ILE A 92 4.43 -4.09 -3.53
N ILE A 93 4.80 -4.77 -4.61
CA ILE A 93 4.31 -4.45 -5.95
C ILE A 93 2.80 -4.66 -6.04
N ALA A 94 2.27 -5.75 -5.48
CA ALA A 94 0.83 -6.00 -5.44
C ALA A 94 0.08 -4.90 -4.66
N LEU A 95 0.65 -4.42 -3.55
CA LEU A 95 0.15 -3.30 -2.76
C LEU A 95 0.11 -2.00 -3.59
N ILE A 96 1.23 -1.63 -4.22
CA ILE A 96 1.33 -0.41 -5.05
C ILE A 96 0.37 -0.48 -6.24
N ALA A 97 0.36 -1.60 -6.96
CA ALA A 97 -0.53 -1.81 -8.10
C ALA A 97 -2.00 -1.70 -7.69
N SER A 98 -2.37 -2.25 -6.53
CA SER A 98 -3.73 -2.15 -6.00
C SER A 98 -4.14 -0.70 -5.73
N ILE A 99 -3.26 0.11 -5.13
CA ILE A 99 -3.51 1.54 -4.88
C ILE A 99 -3.78 2.28 -6.20
N LEU A 100 -2.92 2.07 -7.21
CA LEU A 100 -3.05 2.71 -8.52
C LEU A 100 -4.33 2.27 -9.25
N LEU A 101 -4.69 0.99 -9.15
CA LEU A 101 -5.90 0.44 -9.78
C LEU A 101 -7.17 0.92 -9.07
N ILE A 102 -7.18 1.04 -7.74
CA ILE A 102 -8.29 1.67 -6.99
C ILE A 102 -8.48 3.11 -7.45
N LEU A 103 -7.39 3.88 -7.60
CA LEU A 103 -7.45 5.26 -8.08
C LEU A 103 -8.03 5.32 -9.50
N LEU A 104 -7.53 4.50 -10.41
CA LEU A 104 -8.02 4.40 -11.79
C LEU A 104 -9.51 4.02 -11.85
N PHE A 105 -9.92 2.95 -11.16
CA PHE A 105 -11.30 2.47 -11.20
C PHE A 105 -12.27 3.38 -10.46
N THR A 106 -11.79 4.18 -9.51
CA THR A 106 -12.54 5.28 -8.91
C THR A 106 -12.86 6.35 -9.95
N LEU A 107 -11.89 6.78 -10.76
CA LEU A 107 -12.10 7.75 -11.85
C LEU A 107 -13.06 7.20 -12.92
N LEU A 108 -12.95 5.90 -13.22
CA LEU A 108 -13.84 5.21 -14.18
C LEU A 108 -15.23 4.88 -13.61
N ASN A 109 -15.50 5.19 -12.34
CA ASN A 109 -16.75 4.87 -11.63
C ASN A 109 -17.12 3.38 -11.70
N LYS A 110 -16.12 2.53 -11.43
CA LYS A 110 -16.19 1.05 -11.40
C LYS A 110 -16.04 0.55 -9.96
N PRO A 111 -17.04 0.76 -9.09
CA PRO A 111 -16.92 0.44 -7.65
C PRO A 111 -16.69 -1.05 -7.35
N VAL A 112 -17.15 -1.97 -8.21
CA VAL A 112 -16.87 -3.40 -8.03
C VAL A 112 -15.38 -3.70 -8.21
N ALA A 113 -14.72 -3.07 -9.18
CA ALA A 113 -13.28 -3.22 -9.37
C ALA A 113 -12.50 -2.66 -8.17
N ASN A 114 -12.92 -1.50 -7.63
CA ASN A 114 -12.33 -0.97 -6.40
C ASN A 114 -12.37 -1.96 -5.24
N ILE A 115 -13.49 -2.69 -5.05
CA ILE A 115 -13.60 -3.70 -3.99
C ILE A 115 -12.57 -4.81 -4.20
N VAL A 116 -12.43 -5.32 -5.43
CA VAL A 116 -11.46 -6.38 -5.75
C VAL A 116 -10.04 -5.93 -5.42
N PHE A 117 -9.63 -4.75 -5.87
CA PHE A 117 -8.27 -4.26 -5.59
C PHE A 117 -8.07 -3.84 -4.14
N ALA A 118 -9.12 -3.40 -3.43
CA ALA A 118 -9.04 -3.17 -1.99
C ALA A 118 -8.84 -4.48 -1.20
N LEU A 119 -9.45 -5.59 -1.63
CA LEU A 119 -9.17 -6.90 -1.04
C LEU A 119 -7.72 -7.34 -1.27
N ILE A 120 -7.19 -7.11 -2.48
CA ILE A 120 -5.78 -7.41 -2.78
C ILE A 120 -4.84 -6.52 -1.95
N LEU A 121 -5.15 -5.22 -1.81
CA LEU A 121 -4.42 -4.28 -0.95
C LEU A 121 -4.38 -4.77 0.51
N ALA A 122 -5.54 -5.16 1.06
CA ALA A 122 -5.63 -5.70 2.42
C ALA A 122 -4.83 -7.00 2.55
N ALA A 123 -4.98 -7.93 1.61
CA ALA A 123 -4.27 -9.21 1.63
C ALA A 123 -2.75 -9.01 1.56
N ALA A 124 -2.25 -8.17 0.66
CA ALA A 124 -0.84 -7.85 0.54
C ALA A 124 -0.30 -7.24 1.84
N SER A 125 -0.99 -6.25 2.41
CA SER A 125 -0.58 -5.63 3.68
C SER A 125 -0.58 -6.62 4.85
N LEU A 126 -1.61 -7.47 4.97
CA LEU A 126 -1.70 -8.45 6.05
C LEU A 126 -0.62 -9.53 5.91
N LEU A 127 -0.37 -10.03 4.70
CA LEU A 127 0.67 -11.01 4.45
C LEU A 127 2.07 -10.45 4.72
N MET A 128 2.34 -9.20 4.32
CA MET A 128 3.61 -8.53 4.64
C MET A 128 3.81 -8.39 6.15
N ASN A 129 2.78 -7.92 6.87
CA ASN A 129 2.86 -7.74 8.31
C ASN A 129 3.04 -9.09 9.01
N TYR A 130 2.32 -10.13 8.57
CA TYR A 130 2.48 -11.48 9.08
C TYR A 130 3.90 -12.02 8.83
N ASP A 131 4.42 -11.89 7.61
CA ASP A 131 5.78 -12.31 7.26
C ASP A 131 6.81 -11.63 8.17
N ALA A 132 6.75 -10.29 8.26
CA ALA A 132 7.68 -9.50 9.05
C ALA A 132 7.69 -9.88 10.54
N VAL A 133 6.52 -10.16 11.12
CA VAL A 133 6.42 -10.63 12.51
C VAL A 133 6.91 -12.07 12.65
N SER A 134 6.53 -12.96 11.73
CA SER A 134 6.82 -14.39 11.82
C SER A 134 8.32 -14.71 11.79
N ARG A 135 9.11 -13.88 11.09
CA ARG A 135 10.57 -14.01 11.01
C ARG A 135 11.34 -13.07 11.94
N HIS A 136 10.64 -12.43 12.89
CA HIS A 136 11.22 -11.44 13.81
C HIS A 136 11.93 -10.26 13.12
N ALA A 137 11.51 -9.90 11.91
CA ALA A 137 11.98 -8.68 11.26
C ALA A 137 11.37 -7.45 11.96
N LEU A 138 10.10 -7.53 12.38
CA LEU A 138 9.39 -6.48 13.14
C LEU A 138 8.49 -7.06 14.25
N PRO A 139 8.63 -6.63 15.52
CA PRO A 139 9.76 -5.85 16.03
C PRO A 139 11.02 -6.73 16.09
N SER A 140 12.18 -6.09 16.04
CA SER A 140 13.49 -6.69 16.29
C SER A 140 14.27 -5.81 17.27
N ASP A 141 15.51 -6.18 17.60
CA ASP A 141 16.38 -5.36 18.44
C ASP A 141 16.70 -4.00 17.79
N ASN A 142 16.63 -3.91 16.46
CA ASN A 142 17.02 -2.75 15.68
C ASN A 142 15.84 -1.93 15.15
N TYR A 143 14.71 -2.57 14.86
CA TYR A 143 13.56 -1.93 14.21
C TYR A 143 12.24 -2.22 14.94
N THR A 144 11.38 -1.22 14.97
CA THR A 144 9.99 -1.30 15.43
C THR A 144 9.04 -0.96 14.29
N PHE A 145 7.74 -1.15 14.55
CA PHE A 145 6.67 -0.83 13.60
C PHE A 145 6.63 0.66 13.28
N GLY A 146 6.67 0.99 11.99
CA GLY A 146 6.40 2.32 11.49
C GLY A 146 4.91 2.62 11.37
N PHE A 147 4.57 3.83 10.93
CA PHE A 147 3.19 4.27 10.76
C PHE A 147 2.42 3.40 9.75
N THR A 148 3.04 3.04 8.63
CA THR A 148 2.32 2.44 7.49
C THR A 148 2.00 0.97 7.70
N TYR A 149 2.65 0.32 8.67
CA TYR A 149 2.28 -1.01 9.16
C TYR A 149 0.79 -1.08 9.56
N TYR A 150 0.25 0.02 10.12
CA TYR A 150 -1.14 0.10 10.57
C TYR A 150 -2.09 0.78 9.56
N LEU A 151 -1.59 1.21 8.39
CA LEU A 151 -2.32 2.13 7.51
C LEU A 151 -3.19 1.43 6.45
N TYR A 152 -2.61 0.48 5.71
CA TYR A 152 -3.21 0.00 4.46
C TYR A 152 -4.45 -0.86 4.66
N THR A 153 -4.48 -1.71 5.69
CA THR A 153 -5.65 -2.55 5.98
C THR A 153 -6.89 -1.72 6.34
N PRO A 154 -6.83 -0.73 7.26
CA PRO A 154 -7.96 0.17 7.50
C PRO A 154 -8.41 0.95 6.25
N LEU A 155 -7.47 1.45 5.44
CA LEU A 155 -7.79 2.15 4.19
C LEU A 155 -8.51 1.23 3.20
N ALA A 156 -8.07 -0.02 3.06
CA ALA A 156 -8.75 -1.00 2.21
C ALA A 156 -10.21 -1.22 2.64
N VAL A 157 -10.46 -1.38 3.95
CA VAL A 157 -11.83 -1.50 4.49
C VAL A 157 -12.65 -0.25 4.16
N ALA A 158 -12.08 0.94 4.34
CA ALA A 158 -12.76 2.20 4.05
C ALA A 158 -13.13 2.33 2.55
N VAL A 159 -12.23 1.94 1.65
CA VAL A 159 -12.48 1.88 0.19
C VAL A 159 -13.59 0.89 -0.15
N ILE A 160 -13.64 -0.28 0.51
CA ILE A 160 -14.70 -1.26 0.30
C ILE A 160 -16.06 -0.67 0.69
N VAL A 161 -16.17 -0.09 1.88
CA VAL A 161 -17.42 0.52 2.38
C VAL A 161 -17.88 1.64 1.44
N CYS A 162 -17.00 2.55 1.05
CA CYS A 162 -17.33 3.64 0.12
C CYS A 162 -17.72 3.14 -1.27
N SER A 163 -17.11 2.06 -1.74
CA SER A 163 -17.46 1.45 -3.02
C SER A 163 -18.82 0.76 -2.98
N ILE A 164 -19.21 0.14 -1.86
CA ILE A 164 -20.57 -0.40 -1.65
C ILE A 164 -21.61 0.73 -1.73
N VAL A 165 -21.36 1.87 -1.06
CA VAL A 165 -22.22 3.07 -1.17
C VAL A 165 -22.34 3.53 -2.63
N GLY A 166 -21.22 3.57 -3.36
CA GLY A 166 -21.21 3.88 -4.79
C GLY A 166 -22.06 2.95 -5.66
N ILE A 167 -22.09 1.65 -5.34
CA ILE A 167 -22.97 0.66 -6.01
C ILE A 167 -24.45 0.98 -5.75
N VAL A 168 -24.81 1.26 -4.50
CA VAL A 168 -26.19 1.59 -4.11
C VAL A 168 -26.68 2.85 -4.83
N ILE A 169 -25.87 3.91 -4.84
CA ILE A 169 -26.20 5.17 -5.55
C ILE A 169 -26.43 4.90 -7.04
N LYS A 170 -25.52 4.15 -7.68
CA LYS A 170 -25.63 3.81 -9.11
C LYS A 170 -26.87 2.98 -9.42
N LYS A 171 -27.28 2.07 -8.54
CA LYS A 171 -28.53 1.30 -8.68
C LYS A 171 -29.76 2.20 -8.58
N LYS A 172 -29.78 3.14 -7.63
CA LYS A 172 -30.88 4.11 -7.46
C LYS A 172 -31.06 4.99 -8.69
N GLU A 173 -29.98 5.57 -9.20
CA GLU A 173 -30.00 6.41 -10.41
C GLU A 173 -30.47 5.63 -11.64
N LYS A 174 -29.99 4.40 -11.83
CA LYS A 174 -30.43 3.55 -12.95
C LYS A 174 -31.92 3.23 -12.86
N LYS A 175 -32.45 3.02 -11.65
CA LYS A 175 -33.89 2.81 -11.44
C LYS A 175 -34.69 4.08 -11.76
N ALA A 176 -34.25 5.24 -11.29
CA ALA A 176 -34.90 6.53 -11.57
C ALA A 176 -34.94 6.83 -13.08
N ALA A 177 -33.82 6.66 -13.78
CA ALA A 177 -33.73 6.87 -15.23
C ALA A 177 -34.64 5.92 -16.03
N ARG A 178 -34.83 4.69 -15.56
CA ARG A 178 -35.80 3.77 -16.17
C ARG A 178 -37.22 4.27 -16.00
N LEU A 179 -37.59 4.69 -14.80
CA LEU A 179 -38.94 5.18 -14.49
C LEU A 179 -39.28 6.45 -15.27
N SER A 180 -38.35 7.40 -15.42
CA SER A 180 -38.55 8.59 -16.25
C SER A 180 -38.77 8.24 -17.72
N ASN A 181 -37.99 7.30 -18.27
CA ASN A 181 -38.14 6.88 -19.66
C ASN A 181 -39.50 6.19 -19.91
N PHE A 182 -40.02 5.42 -18.94
CA PHE A 182 -41.36 4.86 -19.02
C PHE A 182 -42.45 5.93 -18.95
N ALA A 183 -42.26 7.00 -18.17
CA ALA A 183 -43.22 8.10 -18.07
C ALA A 183 -43.29 8.95 -19.35
N HIS A 184 -42.18 9.10 -20.09
CA HIS A 184 -42.13 9.83 -21.36
C HIS A 184 -42.56 9.00 -22.59
N ALA A 185 -42.70 7.68 -22.44
CA ALA A 185 -43.15 6.79 -23.51
C ALA A 185 -44.68 6.56 -23.52
N LYS A 186 -45.40 7.13 -22.55
CA LYS A 186 -46.87 7.20 -22.48
C LYS A 186 -47.33 8.60 -22.88
#